data_AF-A0AAV2DTB6-F1
#
_entry.id   AF-A0AAV2DTB6-F1
#
_cell.length_a   1.000
_cell.length_b   1.000
_cell.length_c   1.000
_cell.angle_alpha   90.00
_cell.angle_beta   90.00
_cell.angle_gamma   90.00
#
_symmetry.space_group_name_H-M   'P 1'
#
loop_
_entity.id
_entity.type
_entity.pdbx_description
1 polymer ?
#
loop_
_entity_poly.entity_id
_entity_poly.type
_entity_poly.pdbx_seq_one_letter_code
_entity_poly.pdbx_strand_id
1 'polypeptide(L)'
;MTNRAAGGGLIRDCLGRCHGAFAANYGNCSITRAELKAAEFGLSMAWSLGFRKVHLCLDSSIAINIIKKKNDAANKHGLLTLEINRLLALDWDVQISHFF
;
A
#
# COMPACT_ATOMS: atom_id res chain seq x y z
N MET A 1 19.07 -7.21 2.92
CA MET A 1 18.81 -8.26 3.92
C MET A 1 17.30 -8.52 3.95
N THR A 2 16.88 -9.78 3.99
CA THR A 2 15.47 -10.19 4.13
C THR A 2 15.30 -10.88 5.47
N ASN A 3 14.21 -10.58 6.17
CA ASN A 3 13.86 -11.16 7.46
C ASN A 3 12.38 -11.55 7.44
N ARG A 4 11.93 -12.30 8.46
CA ARG A 4 10.50 -12.57 8.65
C ARG A 4 9.77 -11.24 8.75
N ALA A 5 8.82 -11.03 7.85
CA ALA A 5 8.08 -9.80 7.72
C ALA A 5 6.60 -10.09 7.91
N ALA A 6 5.96 -9.22 8.66
CA ALA A 6 4.52 -9.10 8.72
C ALA A 6 4.19 -7.62 8.52
N GLY A 7 2.94 -7.34 8.20
CA GLY A 7 2.43 -5.98 8.18
C GLY A 7 0.92 -6.00 8.35
N GLY A 8 0.36 -4.82 8.35
CA GLY A 8 -1.08 -4.64 8.50
C GLY A 8 -1.50 -3.27 8.06
N GLY A 9 -2.78 -3.02 8.14
CA GLY A 9 -3.36 -1.74 7.81
C GLY A 9 -4.73 -1.59 8.42
N LEU A 10 -5.15 -0.33 8.54
CA LEU A 10 -6.42 0.09 9.12
C LEU A 10 -7.10 1.04 8.14
N ILE A 11 -8.31 0.69 7.73
CA ILE A 11 -9.20 1.58 6.99
C ILE A 11 -10.08 2.27 8.01
N ARG A 12 -9.99 3.59 8.05
CA ARG A 12 -10.79 4.44 8.93
C ARG A 12 -11.35 5.63 8.19
N ASP A 13 -12.49 6.13 8.65
CA ASP A 13 -13.05 7.39 8.16
C ASP A 13 -12.45 8.61 8.88
N CYS A 14 -12.88 9.80 8.47
CA CYS A 14 -12.44 11.07 9.04
C CYS A 14 -12.85 11.28 10.51
N LEU A 15 -13.82 10.51 11.02
CA LEU A 15 -14.20 10.50 12.43
C LEU A 15 -13.40 9.47 13.24
N GLY A 16 -12.44 8.78 12.60
CA GLY A 16 -11.62 7.75 13.22
C GLY A 16 -12.30 6.40 13.37
N ARG A 17 -13.51 6.21 12.81
CA ARG A 17 -14.21 4.92 12.90
C ARG A 17 -13.55 3.91 11.97
N CYS A 18 -13.25 2.73 12.49
CA CYS A 18 -12.69 1.62 11.73
C CYS A 18 -13.76 1.01 10.82
N HIS A 19 -13.47 0.91 9.53
CA HIS A 19 -14.29 0.22 8.52
C HIS A 19 -13.67 -1.12 8.09
N GLY A 20 -12.42 -1.37 8.49
CA GLY A 20 -11.75 -2.64 8.28
C GLY A 20 -10.30 -2.58 8.71
N ALA A 21 -9.73 -3.73 9.07
CA ALA A 21 -8.32 -3.86 9.39
C ALA A 21 -7.82 -5.21 8.89
N PHE A 22 -6.52 -5.29 8.65
CA PHE A 22 -5.88 -6.54 8.30
C PHE A 22 -4.51 -6.65 8.96
N ALA A 23 -4.10 -7.89 9.19
CA ALA A 23 -2.75 -8.27 9.54
C ALA A 23 -2.37 -9.45 8.65
N ALA A 24 -1.18 -9.40 8.07
CA ALA A 24 -0.73 -10.39 7.10
C ALA A 24 0.73 -10.76 7.37
N ASN A 25 1.02 -12.06 7.26
CA ASN A 25 2.38 -12.58 7.26
C ASN A 25 2.91 -12.55 5.83
N TYR A 26 4.03 -11.86 5.60
CA TYR A 26 4.62 -11.69 4.27
C TYR A 26 5.79 -12.64 3.99
N GLY A 27 6.09 -13.55 4.93
CA GLY A 27 7.21 -14.46 4.87
C GLY A 27 8.54 -13.72 4.96
N ASN A 28 9.58 -14.22 4.28
CA ASN A 28 10.85 -13.50 4.20
C ASN A 28 10.81 -12.45 3.10
N CYS A 29 10.85 -11.17 3.47
CA CYS A 29 11.01 -10.10 2.49
C CYS A 29 11.80 -8.91 3.06
N SER A 30 12.14 -7.96 2.19
CA SER A 30 12.72 -6.69 2.64
C SER A 30 11.63 -5.84 3.30
N ILE A 31 12.04 -4.90 4.16
CA ILE A 31 11.15 -3.92 4.79
C ILE A 31 10.34 -3.18 3.72
N THR A 32 11.01 -2.67 2.68
CA THR A 32 10.34 -1.99 1.56
C THR A 32 9.30 -2.87 0.86
N ARG A 33 9.56 -4.18 0.70
CA ARG A 33 8.59 -5.08 0.07
C ARG A 33 7.41 -5.40 0.99
N ALA A 34 7.61 -5.42 2.30
CA ALA A 34 6.53 -5.55 3.28
C ALA A 34 5.59 -4.34 3.20
N GLU A 35 6.14 -3.14 3.17
CA GLU A 35 5.39 -1.89 3.03
C GLU A 35 4.57 -1.83 1.73
N LEU A 36 5.19 -2.18 0.61
CA LEU A 36 4.48 -2.22 -0.67
C LEU A 36 3.36 -3.28 -0.68
N LYS A 37 3.55 -4.42 -0.01
CA LYS A 37 2.49 -5.44 0.12
C LYS A 37 1.33 -4.93 0.99
N ALA A 38 1.63 -4.24 2.08
CA ALA A 38 0.60 -3.64 2.92
C ALA A 38 -0.19 -2.57 2.15
N ALA A 39 0.49 -1.73 1.36
CA ALA A 39 -0.15 -0.74 0.50
C ALA A 39 -1.08 -1.39 -0.54
N GLU A 40 -0.60 -2.42 -1.24
CA GLU A 40 -1.38 -3.15 -2.25
C GLU A 40 -2.64 -3.78 -1.63
N PHE A 41 -2.48 -4.50 -0.52
CA PHE A 41 -3.61 -5.12 0.18
C PHE A 41 -4.60 -4.06 0.69
N GLY A 42 -4.11 -2.98 1.30
CA GLY A 42 -4.95 -1.90 1.81
C GLY A 42 -5.75 -1.18 0.72
N LEU A 43 -5.13 -0.92 -0.43
CA LEU A 43 -5.80 -0.33 -1.60
C LEU A 43 -6.87 -1.28 -2.16
N SER A 44 -6.54 -2.56 -2.32
CA SER A 44 -7.47 -3.59 -2.80
C SER A 44 -8.68 -3.74 -1.86
N MET A 45 -8.44 -3.75 -0.55
CA MET A 45 -9.47 -3.79 0.48
C MET A 45 -10.35 -2.54 0.47
N ALA A 46 -9.77 -1.35 0.35
CA ALA A 46 -10.55 -0.11 0.28
C ALA A 46 -11.44 -0.06 -0.96
N TRP A 47 -10.93 -0.51 -2.11
CA TRP A 47 -11.69 -0.60 -3.34
C TRP A 47 -12.87 -1.58 -3.22
N SER A 48 -12.64 -2.78 -2.67
CA SER A 48 -13.66 -3.82 -2.51
C SER A 48 -14.76 -3.43 -1.51
N LEU A 49 -14.43 -2.62 -0.50
CA LEU A 49 -15.39 -2.02 0.42
C LEU A 49 -16.18 -0.84 -0.19
N GLY A 50 -15.90 -0.48 -1.44
CA GLY A 50 -16.64 0.57 -2.15
C GLY A 50 -16.14 1.99 -1.90
N PHE A 51 -15.00 2.17 -1.24
CA PHE A 51 -14.43 3.50 -1.04
C PHE A 51 -13.80 4.02 -2.34
N ARG A 52 -14.06 5.31 -2.65
CA ARG A 52 -13.57 5.99 -3.87
C ARG A 52 -12.83 7.30 -3.59
N LYS A 53 -12.70 7.67 -2.33
CA LYS A 53 -11.84 8.77 -1.86
C LYS A 53 -10.99 8.21 -0.73
N VAL A 54 -9.72 7.96 -1.02
CA VAL A 54 -8.82 7.23 -0.11
C VAL A 54 -7.57 8.04 0.14
N HIS A 55 -7.23 8.17 1.42
CA HIS A 55 -5.94 8.71 1.84
C HIS A 55 -5.07 7.54 2.27
N LEU A 56 -4.11 7.17 1.42
CA LEU A 56 -3.13 6.14 1.71
C LEU A 56 -1.98 6.75 2.51
N CYS A 57 -1.87 6.36 3.78
CA CYS A 57 -0.79 6.73 4.67
C CYS A 57 0.23 5.59 4.75
N LEU A 58 1.49 5.87 4.47
CA LEU A 58 2.61 4.94 4.62
C LEU A 58 3.67 5.55 5.54
N ASP A 59 4.39 4.73 6.29
CA ASP A 59 5.51 5.17 7.17
C ASP A 59 6.86 5.18 6.43
N SER A 60 6.89 4.67 5.20
CA SER A 60 8.11 4.53 4.40
C SER A 60 8.13 5.51 3.23
N SER A 61 8.97 6.54 3.35
CA SER A 61 9.27 7.47 2.26
C SER A 61 9.85 6.75 1.02
N ILE A 62 10.56 5.64 1.21
CA ILE A 62 11.06 4.78 0.13
C ILE A 62 9.90 4.13 -0.62
N ALA A 63 8.92 3.56 0.09
CA ALA A 63 7.75 2.94 -0.54
C ALA A 63 6.93 3.98 -1.32
N ILE A 64 6.71 5.17 -0.75
CA ILE A 64 6.02 6.28 -1.42
C ILE A 64 6.75 6.68 -2.70
N ASN A 65 8.08 6.81 -2.66
CA ASN A 65 8.88 7.13 -3.85
C ASN A 65 8.75 6.05 -4.93
N ILE A 66 8.71 4.77 -4.56
CA ILE A 66 8.53 3.66 -5.51
C ILE A 66 7.15 3.72 -6.17
N ILE A 67 6.11 4.00 -5.39
CA ILE A 67 4.74 4.11 -5.90
C ILE A 67 4.61 5.32 -6.83
N LYS A 68 5.14 6.48 -6.43
CA LYS A 68 5.05 7.73 -7.21
C LYS A 68 5.89 7.72 -8.49
N LYS A 69 7.06 7.07 -8.49
CA LYS A 69 7.96 7.05 -9.66
C LYS A 69 7.47 6.19 -10.83
N LYS A 70 6.32 5.51 -10.71
CA LYS A 70 5.65 4.70 -11.76
C LYS A 70 6.64 4.02 -12.72
N ASN A 71 6.98 2.76 -12.40
CA ASN A 71 7.56 1.83 -13.36
C ASN A 71 8.99 2.17 -13.82
N ASP A 72 9.96 2.14 -12.89
CA ASP A 72 11.34 1.85 -13.29
C ASP A 72 11.41 0.37 -13.70
N ALA A 73 11.63 0.09 -14.97
CA ALA A 73 11.79 -1.29 -15.49
C ALA A 73 12.95 -2.05 -14.82
N ALA A 74 13.86 -1.33 -14.15
CA ALA A 74 14.95 -1.87 -13.33
C ALA A 74 14.56 -2.16 -11.87
N ASN A 75 13.30 -1.92 -11.47
CA ASN A 75 12.92 -2.01 -10.07
C ASN A 75 12.69 -3.46 -9.63
N LYS A 76 13.32 -3.83 -8.51
CA LYS A 76 13.40 -5.18 -7.91
C LYS A 76 12.04 -5.72 -7.44
N HIS A 77 10.97 -4.94 -7.64
CA HIS A 77 9.62 -5.17 -7.16
C HIS A 77 8.57 -5.10 -8.27
N GLY A 78 8.99 -5.18 -9.54
CA GLY A 78 8.19 -4.89 -10.74
C GLY A 78 6.72 -5.34 -10.72
N LEU A 79 6.44 -6.62 -10.43
CA LEU A 79 5.05 -7.13 -10.42
C LEU A 79 4.17 -6.47 -9.34
N LEU A 80 4.71 -6.22 -8.15
CA LEU A 80 3.97 -5.60 -7.06
C LEU A 80 3.70 -4.12 -7.35
N THR A 81 4.70 -3.42 -7.90
CA THR A 81 4.53 -2.02 -8.33
C THR A 81 3.52 -1.91 -9.47
N LEU A 82 3.49 -2.87 -10.39
CA LEU A 82 2.49 -2.92 -11.47
C LEU A 82 1.07 -3.05 -10.92
N GLU A 83 0.86 -3.91 -9.92
CA GLU A 83 -0.46 -4.13 -9.34
C GLU A 83 -0.95 -2.89 -8.57
N ILE A 84 -0.06 -2.27 -7.78
CA ILE A 84 -0.38 -0.99 -7.13
C ILE A 84 -0.72 0.07 -8.18
N ASN A 85 0.02 0.15 -9.28
CA ASN A 85 -0.27 1.10 -10.35
C ASN A 85 -1.62 0.84 -11.01
N ARG A 86 -2.03 -0.43 -11.18
CA ARG A 86 -3.36 -0.78 -11.67
C ARG A 86 -4.45 -0.32 -10.72
N LEU A 87 -4.27 -0.58 -9.42
CA LEU A 87 -5.20 -0.11 -8.38
C LEU A 87 -5.31 1.41 -8.40
N LEU A 88 -4.19 2.14 -8.47
CA LEU A 88 -4.17 3.61 -8.55
C LEU A 88 -4.74 4.17 -9.86
N ALA A 89 -4.91 3.35 -10.89
CA ALA A 89 -5.51 3.74 -12.17
C ALA A 89 -7.02 3.46 -12.24
N LEU A 90 -7.61 2.91 -11.19
CA LEU A 90 -9.06 2.74 -11.09
C LEU A 90 -9.79 4.09 -10.98
N ASP A 91 -11.11 4.07 -11.10
CA ASP A 91 -11.96 5.27 -11.00
C ASP A 91 -12.19 5.69 -9.53
N TRP A 92 -11.18 6.31 -8.93
CA TRP A 92 -11.18 6.84 -7.56
C TRP A 92 -10.10 7.90 -7.35
N ASP A 93 -10.26 8.70 -6.31
CA ASP A 93 -9.29 9.70 -5.85
C ASP A 93 -8.43 9.11 -4.73
N VAL A 94 -7.13 8.93 -5.00
CA VAL A 94 -6.15 8.41 -4.03
C VAL A 94 -5.08 9.45 -3.77
N GLN A 95 -5.03 9.92 -2.53
CA GLN A 95 -3.95 10.76 -2.03
C GLN A 95 -2.95 9.91 -1.25
N ILE A 96 -1.65 10.13 -1.48
CA ILE A 96 -0.58 9.37 -0.83
C ILE A 96 0.28 10.31 0.01
N SER A 97 0.35 10.05 1.32
CA SER A 97 1.14 10.82 2.27
C SER A 97 2.08 9.95 3.09
N HIS A 98 3.15 10.60 3.58
CA HIS A 98 4.09 10.01 4.52
C HIS A 98 3.64 10.36 5.94
N PHE A 99 3.55 9.36 6.81
CA PHE A 99 3.32 9.53 8.24
C PHE A 99 4.60 9.19 9.01
N PHE A 100 4.92 9.99 10.03
CA PHE A 100 6.10 9.85 10.89
C PHE A 100 5.74 9.24 12.24
#